data_AF-A0A6L7WWG2-F1
#
_entry.id   AF-A0A6L7WWG2-F1
#
_cell.length_a   1.000
_cell.length_b   1.000
_cell.length_c   1.000
_cell.angle_alpha   90.00
_cell.angle_beta   90.00
_cell.angle_gamma   90.00
#
_symmetry.space_group_name_H-M   'P 1'
#
loop_
_entity.id
_entity.type
_entity.pdbx_description
1 polymer ?
#
loop_
_entity_poly.entity_id
_entity_poly.type
_entity_poly.pdbx_seq_one_letter_code
_entity_poly.pdbx_strand_id
1 'polypeptide(L)'
;MNAFLSKNICDAAGWDGLLWHYGMHHFHLGSEMEVGGFVKRSHHLLFAIIAPRDAYFVDVRPHPSRRSIDWVRQDLLGIVYSNWPRLIDAHMLRGIRGAGLADEDIHRLRRTNLNAAIDIDGKAVTPLLGGVAGDGSSVLCTIHAGRLLQDLRRHDEILAGNDVREAVARNLQAQGLDAGPMLEFELVFLESLSSTPDLLAALTAEACVSRNLSRMGLAVIEKRTGSPIVLHEAEQSRA
;
A
#
# COMPACT_ATOMS: atom_id res chain seq x y z
N MET A 1 3.37 3.39 14.12
CA MET A 1 4.68 2.97 13.58
C MET A 1 5.29 1.94 14.52
N ASN A 2 5.90 0.85 14.03
CA ASN A 2 6.42 -0.24 14.89
C ASN A 2 7.89 0.02 15.27
N ALA A 3 8.18 0.03 16.58
CA ALA A 3 9.50 0.34 17.15
C ALA A 3 10.60 -0.68 16.83
N PHE A 4 10.23 -1.90 16.44
CA PHE A 4 11.18 -2.99 16.16
C PHE A 4 11.64 -3.01 14.70
N LEU A 5 11.08 -2.17 13.83
CA LEU A 5 11.52 -2.02 12.44
C LEU A 5 12.68 -1.03 12.33
N SER A 6 13.33 -1.00 11.17
CA SER A 6 14.33 0.01 10.85
C SER A 6 13.73 1.42 10.86
N LYS A 7 14.51 2.42 11.31
CA LYS A 7 14.15 3.85 11.23
C LYS A 7 13.84 4.31 9.81
N ASN A 8 14.30 3.58 8.79
CA ASN A 8 13.98 3.84 7.38
C ASN A 8 12.47 3.76 7.09
N ILE A 9 11.65 3.17 7.98
CA ILE A 9 10.20 3.22 7.85
C ILE A 9 9.63 4.65 7.90
N CYS A 10 10.37 5.60 8.50
CA CYS A 10 10.01 7.01 8.50
C CYS A 10 10.38 7.73 7.19
N ASP A 11 11.18 7.09 6.33
CA ASP A 11 11.62 7.66 5.07
C ASP A 11 10.72 7.15 3.94
N ALA A 12 9.86 8.03 3.41
CA ALA A 12 8.99 7.70 2.29
C ALA A 12 9.76 7.34 1.01
N ALA A 13 11.02 7.79 0.87
CA ALA A 13 11.92 7.41 -0.21
C ALA A 13 12.81 6.22 0.16
N GLY A 14 12.61 5.64 1.35
CA GLY A 14 13.39 4.54 1.89
C GLY A 14 13.26 3.27 1.04
N TRP A 15 14.38 2.56 0.90
CA TRP A 15 14.45 1.30 0.16
C TRP A 15 14.39 0.10 1.11
N ASP A 16 13.47 -0.83 0.85
CA ASP A 16 13.40 -2.14 1.52
C ASP A 16 13.22 -3.26 0.50
N GLY A 17 14.33 -3.69 -0.09
CA GLY A 17 14.28 -4.75 -1.10
C GLY A 17 13.85 -6.11 -0.56
N LEU A 18 14.02 -6.40 0.74
CA LEU A 18 13.54 -7.64 1.33
C LEU A 18 12.02 -7.65 1.35
N LEU A 19 11.42 -6.56 1.82
CA LEU A 19 9.97 -6.39 1.81
C LEU A 19 9.42 -6.42 0.39
N TRP A 20 9.97 -5.63 -0.53
CA TRP A 20 9.40 -5.49 -1.87
C TRP A 20 9.52 -6.76 -2.73
N HIS A 21 10.53 -7.60 -2.48
CA HIS A 21 10.71 -8.82 -3.24
C HIS A 21 10.14 -10.06 -2.55
N TYR A 22 10.32 -10.20 -1.24
CA TYR A 22 9.96 -11.40 -0.49
C TYR A 22 8.75 -11.20 0.42
N GLY A 23 8.17 -10.00 0.48
CA GLY A 23 7.05 -9.69 1.39
C GLY A 23 7.44 -9.77 2.87
N MET A 24 8.75 -9.83 3.17
CA MET A 24 9.27 -10.05 4.51
C MET A 24 9.70 -8.74 5.16
N HIS A 25 9.23 -8.55 6.39
CA HIS A 25 9.75 -7.56 7.30
C HIS A 25 10.94 -8.15 8.06
N HIS A 26 11.83 -7.27 8.53
CA HIS A 26 12.93 -7.64 9.42
C HIS A 26 12.81 -6.84 10.72
N PHE A 27 12.72 -7.54 11.84
CA PHE A 27 12.55 -6.95 13.16
C PHE A 27 13.83 -7.08 13.98
N HIS A 28 14.28 -5.97 14.55
CA HIS A 28 15.31 -5.98 15.59
C HIS A 28 14.78 -6.74 16.82
N LEU A 29 15.65 -7.49 17.49
CA LEU A 29 15.34 -8.28 18.68
C LEU A 29 15.99 -7.69 19.94
N GLY A 30 16.27 -6.39 19.92
CA GLY A 30 16.85 -5.68 21.06
C GLY A 30 15.84 -5.49 22.20
N SER A 31 16.34 -5.35 23.42
CA SER A 31 15.55 -5.06 24.63
C SER A 31 15.61 -3.60 25.07
N GLU A 32 16.52 -2.81 24.48
CA GLU A 32 16.73 -1.40 24.82
C GLU A 32 16.10 -0.48 23.77
N MET A 33 15.49 0.61 24.22
CA MET A 33 14.97 1.67 23.35
C MET A 33 16.00 2.77 23.15
N GLU A 34 16.17 3.24 21.92
CA GLU A 34 16.96 4.43 21.61
C GLU A 34 16.12 5.70 21.76
N VAL A 35 16.81 6.83 21.94
CA VAL A 35 16.22 8.17 21.83
C VAL A 35 15.63 8.30 20.41
N GLY A 36 14.30 8.36 20.31
CA GLY A 36 13.57 8.30 19.05
C GLY A 36 12.52 7.20 18.95
N GLY A 37 12.39 6.34 19.98
CA GLY A 37 11.28 5.38 20.07
C GLY A 37 11.46 4.12 19.21
N PHE A 38 12.68 3.85 18.76
CA PHE A 38 13.04 2.61 18.07
C PHE A 38 13.93 1.74 18.96
N VAL A 39 13.84 0.43 18.78
CA VAL A 39 14.69 -0.52 19.48
C VAL A 39 16.12 -0.43 18.97
N LYS A 40 17.08 -0.49 19.91
CA LYS A 40 18.50 -0.52 19.61
C LYS A 40 18.83 -1.72 18.73
N ARG A 41 19.68 -1.48 17.74
CA ARG A 41 20.08 -2.51 16.76
C ARG A 41 20.64 -3.74 17.47
N SER A 42 20.05 -4.90 17.17
CA SER A 42 20.46 -6.21 17.67
C SER A 42 21.41 -6.94 16.70
N HIS A 43 22.16 -7.91 17.25
CA HIS A 43 22.99 -8.81 16.44
C HIS A 43 22.18 -9.73 15.52
N HIS A 44 20.94 -10.05 15.88
CA HIS A 44 20.05 -10.89 15.09
C HIS A 44 18.77 -10.14 14.72
N LEU A 45 18.20 -10.50 13.58
CA LEU A 45 16.91 -10.01 13.11
C LEU A 45 15.94 -11.19 13.00
N LEU A 46 14.68 -10.96 13.36
CA LEU A 46 13.58 -11.84 12.99
C LEU A 46 13.09 -11.45 11.59
N PHE A 47 13.11 -12.42 10.67
CA PHE A 47 12.51 -12.31 9.35
C PHE A 47 11.08 -12.84 9.44
N ALA A 48 10.09 -12.03 9.07
CA ALA A 48 8.69 -12.43 9.19
C ALA A 48 7.80 -11.82 8.10
N ILE A 49 6.77 -12.57 7.70
CA ILE A 49 5.69 -12.07 6.84
C ILE A 49 4.52 -11.67 7.74
N ILE A 50 4.05 -10.44 7.58
CA ILE A 50 2.91 -9.91 8.33
C ILE A 50 1.70 -9.86 7.40
N ALA A 51 0.68 -10.64 7.75
CA ALA A 51 -0.61 -10.63 7.08
C ALA A 51 -1.66 -9.90 7.94
N PRO A 52 -2.85 -9.55 7.41
CA PRO A 52 -3.84 -8.76 8.15
C PRO A 52 -4.27 -9.37 9.50
N ARG A 53 -4.18 -10.69 9.66
CA ARG A 53 -4.61 -11.42 10.88
C ARG A 53 -3.54 -12.34 11.47
N ASP A 54 -2.43 -12.54 10.77
CA ASP A 54 -1.42 -13.54 11.13
C ASP A 54 -0.02 -12.92 11.01
N ALA A 55 0.91 -13.42 11.83
CA ALA A 55 2.33 -13.16 11.68
C ALA A 55 3.08 -14.49 11.51
N TYR A 56 3.85 -14.60 10.43
CA TYR A 56 4.58 -15.81 10.06
C TYR A 56 6.07 -15.58 10.31
N PHE A 57 6.58 -16.15 11.40
CA PHE A 57 7.98 -16.02 11.79
C PHE A 57 8.81 -17.02 11.01
N VAL A 58 9.61 -16.52 10.07
CA VAL A 58 10.32 -17.35 9.08
C VAL A 58 11.63 -17.86 9.65
N ASP A 59 12.48 -16.96 10.14
CA ASP A 59 13.81 -17.31 10.66
C ASP A 59 14.41 -16.18 11.50
N VAL A 60 15.39 -16.51 12.34
CA VAL A 60 16.21 -15.55 13.08
C VAL A 60 17.66 -15.66 12.60
N ARG A 61 18.17 -14.61 11.95
CA ARG A 61 19.53 -14.62 11.37
C ARG A 61 20.37 -13.45 11.88
N PRO A 62 21.71 -13.56 11.85
CA PRO A 62 22.58 -12.43 12.10
C PRO A 62 22.18 -11.24 11.22
N HIS A 63 22.22 -10.04 11.79
CA HIS A 63 21.89 -8.81 11.09
C HIS A 63 22.87 -8.62 9.92
N PRO A 64 22.40 -8.69 8.66
CA PRO A 64 23.31 -8.58 7.54
C PRO A 64 23.88 -7.17 7.38
N SER A 65 25.07 -7.06 6.80
CA SER A 65 25.58 -5.76 6.38
C SER A 65 24.69 -5.19 5.25
N ARG A 66 24.66 -3.85 5.09
CA ARG A 66 23.70 -3.15 4.20
C ARG A 66 23.65 -3.67 2.76
N ARG A 67 24.76 -4.20 2.25
CA ARG A 67 24.90 -4.68 0.88
C ARG A 67 25.20 -6.18 0.82
N SER A 68 24.93 -6.91 1.89
CA SER A 68 25.18 -8.36 1.95
C SER A 68 24.24 -9.11 1.02
N ILE A 69 24.73 -10.26 0.54
CA ILE A 69 23.94 -11.29 -0.12
C ILE A 69 22.89 -11.88 0.81
N ASP A 70 23.08 -11.81 2.14
CA ASP A 70 22.16 -12.42 3.11
C ASP A 70 20.74 -11.82 3.05
N TRP A 71 20.58 -10.60 2.51
CA TRP A 71 19.28 -9.97 2.28
C TRP A 71 18.48 -10.59 1.12
N VAL A 72 19.11 -11.43 0.28
CA VAL A 72 18.49 -11.99 -0.93
C VAL A 72 18.47 -13.51 -0.94
N ARG A 73 18.89 -14.16 0.14
CA ARG A 73 18.99 -15.62 0.23
C ARG A 73 17.64 -16.27 -0.08
N GLN A 74 17.60 -17.09 -1.12
CA GLN A 74 16.38 -17.73 -1.62
C GLN A 74 15.81 -18.76 -0.64
N ASP A 75 16.65 -19.30 0.25
CA ASP A 75 16.25 -20.26 1.28
C ASP A 75 15.17 -19.71 2.24
N LEU A 76 15.11 -18.39 2.48
CA LEU A 76 14.03 -17.76 3.25
C LEU A 76 12.66 -18.02 2.62
N LEU A 77 12.55 -17.88 1.28
CA LEU A 77 11.31 -18.22 0.59
C LEU A 77 11.08 -19.74 0.54
N GLY A 78 12.14 -20.55 0.52
CA GLY A 78 12.04 -22.00 0.65
C GLY A 78 11.40 -22.43 1.99
N ILE A 79 11.76 -21.77 3.09
CA ILE A 79 11.12 -21.99 4.41
C ILE A 79 9.64 -21.63 4.34
N VAL A 80 9.30 -20.46 3.77
CA VAL A 80 7.90 -20.03 3.63
C VAL A 80 7.10 -21.01 2.78
N TYR A 81 7.64 -21.45 1.65
CA TYR A 81 6.95 -22.38 0.76
C TYR A 81 6.72 -23.75 1.43
N SER A 82 7.70 -24.24 2.19
CA SER A 82 7.59 -25.52 2.88
C SER A 82 6.56 -25.52 3.99
N ASN A 83 6.37 -24.39 4.68
CA ASN A 83 5.47 -24.28 5.84
C ASN A 83 4.08 -23.71 5.46
N TRP A 84 4.04 -22.72 4.57
CA TRP A 84 2.86 -21.94 4.23
C TRP A 84 2.80 -21.63 2.72
N PRO A 85 2.69 -22.64 1.85
CA PRO A 85 2.73 -22.47 0.39
C PRO A 85 1.69 -21.46 -0.13
N ARG A 86 0.53 -21.39 0.53
CA ARG A 86 -0.55 -20.43 0.23
C ARG A 86 -0.10 -18.96 0.19
N LEU A 87 0.98 -18.60 0.88
CA LEU A 87 1.52 -17.23 0.87
C LEU A 87 2.28 -16.90 -0.43
N ILE A 88 2.67 -17.92 -1.19
CA ILE A 88 3.47 -17.81 -2.41
C ILE A 88 2.69 -18.25 -3.65
N ASP A 89 1.66 -19.10 -3.51
CA ASP A 89 0.95 -19.72 -4.63
C ASP A 89 0.42 -18.71 -5.69
N ALA A 90 -0.07 -17.54 -5.25
CA ALA A 90 -0.55 -16.49 -6.15
C ALA A 90 0.57 -15.85 -7.01
N HIS A 91 1.82 -16.03 -6.61
CA HIS A 91 3.01 -15.51 -7.27
C HIS A 91 3.76 -16.57 -8.09
N MET A 92 3.24 -17.79 -8.15
CA MET A 92 3.80 -18.85 -8.99
C MET A 92 3.39 -18.70 -10.45
N LEU A 93 4.39 -18.69 -11.34
CA LEU A 93 4.15 -18.69 -12.77
C LEU A 93 3.74 -20.08 -13.25
N ARG A 94 2.47 -20.21 -13.66
CA ARG A 94 1.92 -21.47 -14.14
C ARG A 94 2.58 -21.89 -15.46
N GLY A 95 3.07 -23.13 -15.51
CA GLY A 95 3.72 -23.69 -16.70
C GLY A 95 5.14 -23.18 -16.96
N ILE A 96 5.70 -22.37 -16.05
CA ILE A 96 7.06 -21.83 -16.18
C ILE A 96 7.96 -22.49 -15.14
N ARG A 97 9.07 -23.07 -15.63
CA ARG A 97 10.12 -23.60 -14.77
C ARG A 97 10.99 -22.47 -14.25
N GLY A 98 11.43 -22.57 -12.99
CA GLY A 98 12.45 -21.68 -12.45
C GLY A 98 13.76 -21.77 -13.23
N ALA A 99 14.49 -20.66 -13.26
CA ALA A 99 15.76 -20.55 -13.97
C ALA A 99 16.96 -21.08 -13.16
N GLY A 100 16.76 -21.47 -11.89
CA GLY A 100 17.83 -21.94 -11.01
C GLY A 100 18.96 -20.93 -10.78
N LEU A 101 18.65 -19.62 -10.75
CA LEU A 101 19.68 -18.59 -10.52
C LEU A 101 20.27 -18.70 -9.12
N ALA A 102 21.60 -18.56 -9.01
CA ALA A 102 22.28 -18.53 -7.73
C ALA A 102 21.94 -17.24 -6.95
N ASP A 103 22.06 -17.28 -5.62
CA ASP A 103 21.83 -16.11 -4.76
C ASP A 103 22.71 -14.92 -5.17
N GLU A 104 23.93 -15.18 -5.65
CA GLU A 104 24.88 -14.17 -6.12
C GLU A 104 24.37 -13.44 -7.37
N ASP A 105 23.71 -14.16 -8.27
CA ASP A 105 23.15 -13.59 -9.50
C ASP A 105 21.89 -12.79 -9.20
N ILE A 106 21.01 -13.32 -8.34
CA ILE A 106 19.86 -12.57 -7.83
C ILE A 106 20.32 -11.29 -7.11
N HIS A 107 21.37 -11.37 -6.29
CA HIS A 107 21.94 -10.21 -5.62
C HIS A 107 22.43 -9.17 -6.63
N ARG A 108 23.13 -9.59 -7.68
CA ARG A 108 23.65 -8.71 -8.74
C ARG A 108 22.51 -8.00 -9.48
N LEU A 109 21.47 -8.74 -9.86
CA LEU A 109 20.30 -8.20 -10.58
C LEU A 109 19.55 -7.15 -9.73
N ARG A 110 19.33 -7.43 -8.44
CA ARG A 110 18.65 -6.48 -7.55
C ARG A 110 19.42 -5.18 -7.36
N ARG A 111 20.75 -5.21 -7.43
CA ARG A 111 21.58 -3.99 -7.35
C ARG A 111 21.47 -3.08 -8.56
N THR A 112 20.96 -3.59 -9.67
CA THR A 112 20.68 -2.84 -10.89
C THR A 112 19.18 -2.67 -11.12
N ASN A 113 18.37 -2.80 -10.06
CA ASN A 113 16.90 -2.70 -10.09
C ASN A 113 16.22 -3.68 -11.06
N LEU A 114 16.86 -4.83 -11.33
CA LEU A 114 16.26 -5.88 -12.14
C LEU A 114 15.57 -6.90 -11.25
N ASN A 115 14.31 -7.17 -11.56
CA ASN A 115 13.55 -8.25 -10.96
C ASN A 115 13.88 -9.57 -11.63
N ALA A 116 14.00 -10.63 -10.83
CA ALA A 116 14.16 -12.00 -11.30
C ALA A 116 13.17 -12.91 -10.56
N ALA A 117 12.67 -13.92 -11.27
CA ALA A 117 11.91 -14.98 -10.63
C ALA A 117 12.85 -15.87 -9.81
N ILE A 118 12.41 -16.23 -8.62
CA ILE A 118 13.10 -17.18 -7.74
C ILE A 118 12.67 -18.59 -8.11
N ASP A 119 13.63 -19.52 -8.10
CA ASP A 119 13.33 -20.94 -8.27
C ASP A 119 13.06 -21.57 -6.90
N ILE A 120 11.86 -22.12 -6.72
CA ILE A 120 11.51 -22.91 -5.55
C ILE A 120 10.97 -24.26 -6.03
N ASP A 121 11.70 -25.34 -5.75
CA ASP A 121 11.39 -26.71 -6.18
C ASP A 121 11.06 -26.81 -7.69
N GLY A 122 11.82 -26.10 -8.52
CA GLY A 122 11.66 -26.07 -9.97
C GLY A 122 10.56 -25.13 -10.47
N LYS A 123 9.85 -24.44 -9.59
CA LYS A 123 8.77 -23.50 -9.93
C LYS A 123 9.30 -22.07 -9.91
N ALA A 124 8.93 -21.29 -10.93
CA ALA A 124 9.26 -19.88 -10.98
C ALA A 124 8.29 -19.05 -10.11
N VAL A 125 8.84 -18.30 -9.17
CA VAL A 125 8.11 -17.42 -8.25
C VAL A 125 8.49 -15.97 -8.54
N THR A 126 7.52 -15.14 -8.90
CA THR A 126 7.75 -13.69 -9.07
C THR A 126 7.95 -13.00 -7.72
N PRO A 127 8.59 -11.81 -7.66
CA PRO A 127 8.61 -10.99 -6.46
C PRO A 127 7.21 -10.82 -5.84
N LEU A 128 7.06 -11.08 -4.54
CA LEU A 128 5.75 -11.16 -3.89
C LEU A 128 5.02 -9.81 -3.86
N LEU A 129 5.75 -8.69 -3.75
CA LEU A 129 5.19 -7.34 -3.81
C LEU A 129 5.59 -6.60 -5.10
N GLY A 130 5.85 -7.34 -6.18
CA GLY A 130 6.20 -6.77 -7.49
C GLY A 130 7.65 -6.31 -7.64
N GLY A 131 8.43 -6.27 -6.56
CA GLY A 131 9.85 -5.90 -6.59
C GLY A 131 10.04 -4.41 -6.86
N VAL A 132 10.99 -4.08 -7.76
CA VAL A 132 11.42 -2.71 -8.04
C VAL A 132 11.19 -2.27 -9.49
N ALA A 133 10.88 -1.00 -9.71
CA ALA A 133 10.88 -0.38 -11.03
C ALA A 133 12.31 -0.03 -11.46
N GLY A 134 12.49 0.37 -12.73
CA GLY A 134 13.83 0.65 -13.28
C GLY A 134 14.61 1.76 -12.55
N ASP A 135 13.90 2.73 -11.98
CA ASP A 135 14.48 3.80 -11.16
C ASP A 135 14.77 3.38 -9.70
N GLY A 136 14.38 2.15 -9.32
CA GLY A 136 14.58 1.58 -7.98
C GLY A 136 13.42 1.83 -7.02
N SER A 137 12.35 2.50 -7.45
CA SER A 137 11.12 2.64 -6.67
C SER A 137 10.39 1.30 -6.53
N SER A 138 9.55 1.15 -5.49
CA SER A 138 8.67 -0.02 -5.34
C SER A 138 7.63 -0.05 -6.47
N VAL A 139 7.54 -1.18 -7.18
CA VAL A 139 6.52 -1.36 -8.24
C VAL A 139 5.12 -1.17 -7.67
N LEU A 140 4.86 -1.76 -6.49
CA LEU A 140 3.56 -1.68 -5.85
C LEU A 140 3.19 -0.24 -5.48
N CYS A 141 4.15 0.52 -4.91
CA CYS A 141 3.92 1.93 -4.60
C CYS A 141 3.64 2.75 -5.86
N THR A 142 4.38 2.52 -6.94
CA THR A 142 4.19 3.22 -8.22
C THR A 142 2.81 2.90 -8.83
N ILE A 143 2.35 1.65 -8.77
CA ILE A 143 1.01 1.27 -9.21
C ILE A 143 -0.06 1.96 -8.35
N HIS A 144 0.09 1.97 -7.03
CA HIS A 144 -0.87 2.61 -6.13
C HIS A 144 -0.93 4.12 -6.32
N ALA A 145 0.22 4.79 -6.49
CA ALA A 145 0.29 6.21 -6.79
C ALA A 145 -0.39 6.53 -8.14
N GLY A 146 -0.14 5.73 -9.17
CA GLY A 146 -0.78 5.88 -10.47
C GLY A 146 -2.30 5.74 -10.39
N ARG A 147 -2.81 4.73 -9.66
CA ARG A 147 -4.24 4.54 -9.42
C ARG A 147 -4.86 5.71 -8.68
N LEU A 148 -4.22 6.19 -7.60
CA LEU A 148 -4.69 7.35 -6.85
C LEU A 148 -4.78 8.59 -7.75
N LEU A 149 -3.75 8.86 -8.57
CA LEU A 149 -3.76 9.99 -9.49
C LEU A 149 -4.87 9.88 -10.55
N GLN A 150 -5.11 8.67 -11.07
CA GLN A 150 -6.20 8.44 -12.01
C GLN A 150 -7.56 8.65 -11.35
N ASP A 151 -7.75 8.15 -10.13
CA ASP A 151 -8.97 8.34 -9.36
C ASP A 151 -9.20 9.83 -9.10
N LEU A 152 -8.18 10.58 -8.64
CA LEU A 152 -8.29 12.02 -8.40
C LEU A 152 -8.67 12.80 -9.67
N ARG A 153 -8.06 12.48 -10.82
CA ARG A 153 -8.43 13.11 -12.10
C ARG A 153 -9.88 12.84 -12.48
N ARG A 154 -10.35 11.60 -12.29
CA ARG A 154 -11.75 11.24 -12.52
C ARG A 154 -12.68 12.05 -11.61
N HIS A 155 -12.29 12.29 -10.36
CA HIS A 155 -13.07 13.11 -9.44
C HIS A 155 -13.11 14.58 -9.88
N ASP A 156 -11.97 15.16 -10.29
CA ASP A 156 -11.93 16.53 -10.82
C ASP A 156 -12.86 16.69 -12.04
N GLU A 157 -12.86 15.73 -12.97
CA GLU A 157 -13.74 15.72 -14.14
C GLU A 157 -15.23 15.66 -13.75
N ILE A 158 -15.59 14.79 -12.81
CA ILE A 158 -16.97 14.66 -12.31
C ILE A 158 -17.43 15.97 -11.65
N LEU A 159 -16.58 16.57 -10.82
CA LEU A 159 -16.91 17.78 -10.03
C LEU A 159 -16.92 19.06 -10.87
N ALA A 160 -16.31 19.05 -12.05
CA ALA A 160 -16.43 20.11 -13.04
C ALA A 160 -17.80 20.11 -13.76
N GLY A 161 -18.55 19.00 -13.71
CA GLY A 161 -19.85 18.86 -14.35
C GLY A 161 -20.93 19.74 -13.72
N ASN A 162 -21.66 20.52 -14.53
CA ASN A 162 -22.75 21.37 -14.05
C ASN A 162 -23.87 20.55 -13.39
N ASP A 163 -24.28 19.42 -13.99
CA ASP A 163 -25.31 18.53 -13.45
C ASP A 163 -24.97 18.08 -12.01
N VAL A 164 -23.70 17.67 -11.81
CA VAL A 164 -23.17 17.26 -10.51
C VAL A 164 -23.20 18.43 -9.51
N ARG A 165 -22.74 19.61 -9.92
CA ARG A 165 -22.76 20.80 -9.07
C ARG A 165 -24.18 21.19 -8.66
N GLU A 166 -25.14 21.10 -9.57
CA GLU A 166 -26.55 21.34 -9.26
C GLU A 166 -27.12 20.28 -8.30
N ALA A 167 -26.78 19.00 -8.49
CA ALA A 167 -27.19 17.93 -7.58
C ALA A 167 -26.67 18.12 -6.16
N VAL A 168 -25.40 18.50 -6.02
CA VAL A 168 -24.79 18.82 -4.73
C VAL A 168 -25.50 20.02 -4.09
N ALA A 169 -25.75 21.10 -4.84
CA ALA A 169 -26.45 22.26 -4.33
C ALA A 169 -27.88 21.93 -3.84
N ARG A 170 -28.63 21.10 -4.58
CA ARG A 170 -29.95 20.60 -4.16
C ARG A 170 -29.86 19.77 -2.88
N ASN A 171 -28.85 18.92 -2.77
CA ASN A 171 -28.65 18.08 -1.59
C ASN A 171 -28.35 18.92 -0.33
N LEU A 172 -27.47 19.91 -0.44
CA LEU A 172 -27.18 20.87 0.63
C LEU A 172 -28.44 21.62 1.06
N GLN A 173 -29.20 22.15 0.11
CA GLN A 173 -30.45 22.87 0.40
C GLN A 173 -31.48 21.99 1.11
N ALA A 174 -31.61 20.72 0.72
CA ALA A 174 -32.51 19.76 1.37
C ALA A 174 -32.10 19.47 2.83
N GLN A 175 -30.82 19.60 3.16
CA GLN A 175 -30.30 19.52 4.53
C GLN A 175 -30.39 20.85 5.30
N GLY A 176 -30.94 21.91 4.69
CA GLY A 176 -30.99 23.25 5.28
C GLY A 176 -29.64 23.96 5.27
N LEU A 177 -28.66 23.46 4.49
CA LEU A 177 -27.36 24.06 4.31
C LEU A 177 -27.39 25.02 3.13
N ASP A 178 -26.75 26.18 3.29
CA ASP A 178 -26.53 27.09 2.19
C ASP A 178 -25.48 26.45 1.24
N ALA A 179 -25.77 26.43 -0.06
CA ALA A 179 -24.84 25.98 -1.11
C ALA A 179 -23.93 27.11 -1.62
N GLY A 180 -24.34 28.37 -1.44
CA GLY A 180 -23.55 29.54 -1.81
C GLY A 180 -23.53 29.76 -3.32
N PRO A 181 -22.86 30.83 -3.78
CA PRO A 181 -22.85 31.19 -5.20
C PRO A 181 -21.92 30.30 -6.04
N MET A 182 -20.93 29.65 -5.43
CA MET A 182 -19.97 28.80 -6.11
C MET A 182 -19.54 27.67 -5.18
N LEU A 183 -19.74 26.43 -5.62
CA LEU A 183 -19.24 25.25 -4.90
C LEU A 183 -17.73 25.11 -5.08
N GLU A 184 -17.04 24.94 -3.96
CA GLU A 184 -15.63 24.57 -3.87
C GLU A 184 -15.52 23.20 -3.20
N PHE A 185 -14.62 22.37 -3.70
CA PHE A 185 -14.42 21.02 -3.21
C PHE A 185 -13.02 20.86 -2.63
N GLU A 186 -12.91 20.05 -1.59
CA GLU A 186 -11.64 19.78 -0.91
C GLU A 186 -11.47 18.29 -0.68
N LEU A 187 -10.26 17.78 -0.94
CA LEU A 187 -9.84 16.43 -0.57
C LEU A 187 -9.28 16.45 0.85
N VAL A 188 -9.90 15.71 1.75
CA VAL A 188 -9.54 15.62 3.16
C VAL A 188 -9.23 14.19 3.58
N PHE A 189 -8.45 14.03 4.66
CA PHE A 189 -8.28 12.75 5.33
C PHE A 189 -9.50 12.44 6.21
N LEU A 190 -10.01 11.22 6.16
CA LEU A 190 -11.16 10.80 6.98
C LEU A 190 -10.94 11.02 8.48
N GLU A 191 -9.71 10.87 8.98
CA GLU A 191 -9.38 11.11 10.39
C GLU A 191 -9.50 12.58 10.82
N SER A 192 -9.48 13.51 9.85
CA SER A 192 -9.69 14.93 10.10
C SER A 192 -11.18 15.31 10.17
N LEU A 193 -12.07 14.42 9.73
CA LEU A 193 -13.50 14.62 9.75
C LEU A 193 -14.11 14.22 11.11
N SER A 194 -15.16 14.94 11.52
CA SER A 194 -15.95 14.54 12.68
C SER A 194 -16.58 13.16 12.42
N SER A 195 -16.31 12.19 13.28
CA SER A 195 -16.77 10.81 13.08
C SER A 195 -18.23 10.61 13.49
N THR A 196 -19.13 11.44 12.96
CA THR A 196 -20.57 11.25 13.19
C THR A 196 -21.06 10.02 12.42
N PRO A 197 -22.00 9.23 12.98
CA PRO A 197 -22.59 8.11 12.27
C PRO A 197 -23.17 8.50 10.90
N ASP A 198 -23.77 9.69 10.81
CA ASP A 198 -24.39 10.20 9.59
C ASP A 198 -23.36 10.51 8.50
N LEU A 199 -22.23 11.12 8.85
CA LEU A 199 -21.16 11.39 7.89
C LEU A 199 -20.55 10.09 7.35
N LEU A 200 -20.33 9.11 8.24
CA LEU A 200 -19.80 7.81 7.84
C LEU A 200 -20.77 7.04 6.94
N ALA A 201 -22.08 7.10 7.23
CA ALA A 201 -23.12 6.51 6.40
C ALA A 201 -23.16 7.17 5.00
N ALA A 202 -23.06 8.51 4.94
CA ALA A 202 -23.04 9.24 3.69
C ALA A 202 -21.79 8.91 2.84
N LEU A 203 -20.60 8.83 3.45
CA LEU A 203 -19.34 8.51 2.76
C LEU A 203 -19.26 7.06 2.24
N THR A 204 -20.11 6.17 2.73
CA THR A 204 -20.16 4.76 2.33
C THR A 204 -21.33 4.44 1.40
N ALA A 205 -22.22 5.40 1.18
CA ALA A 205 -23.34 5.29 0.26
C ALA A 205 -22.88 5.05 -1.18
N GLU A 206 -23.64 4.25 -1.95
CA GLU A 206 -23.31 3.94 -3.35
C GLU A 206 -23.27 5.19 -4.24
N ALA A 207 -24.12 6.14 -3.90
CA ALA A 207 -24.25 7.47 -4.46
C ALA A 207 -23.00 8.36 -4.24
N CYS A 208 -22.16 8.07 -3.24
CA CYS A 208 -21.09 8.98 -2.84
C CYS A 208 -19.90 8.91 -3.78
N VAL A 209 -19.49 10.07 -4.30
CA VAL A 209 -18.30 10.22 -5.15
C VAL A 209 -17.06 9.70 -4.43
N SER A 210 -16.96 10.01 -3.14
CA SER A 210 -15.85 9.64 -2.27
C SER A 210 -15.83 8.16 -1.85
N ARG A 211 -16.76 7.31 -2.28
CA ARG A 211 -16.87 5.91 -1.80
C ARG A 211 -15.61 5.08 -2.04
N ASN A 212 -14.93 5.27 -3.17
CA ASN A 212 -13.68 4.56 -3.44
C ASN A 212 -12.50 5.18 -2.67
N LEU A 213 -12.47 6.50 -2.58
CA LEU A 213 -11.45 7.24 -1.81
C LEU A 213 -11.54 6.94 -0.32
N SER A 214 -12.73 6.67 0.21
CA SER A 214 -12.93 6.40 1.64
C SER A 214 -12.28 5.10 2.09
N ARG A 215 -12.15 4.12 1.18
CA ARG A 215 -11.35 2.90 1.40
C ARG A 215 -9.85 3.19 1.56
N MET A 216 -9.39 4.33 1.07
CA MET A 216 -8.01 4.81 1.18
C MET A 216 -7.83 5.82 2.31
N GLY A 217 -8.86 6.07 3.13
CA GLY A 217 -8.79 7.07 4.19
C GLY A 217 -8.98 8.51 3.70
N LEU A 218 -9.50 8.70 2.49
CA LEU A 218 -9.71 10.02 1.88
C LEU A 218 -11.19 10.29 1.60
N ALA A 219 -11.59 11.56 1.59
CA ALA A 219 -12.91 11.98 1.14
C ALA A 219 -12.84 13.32 0.43
N VAL A 220 -13.68 13.50 -0.58
CA VAL A 220 -13.99 14.83 -1.12
C VAL A 220 -15.25 15.37 -0.44
N ILE A 221 -15.15 16.60 0.04
CA ILE A 221 -16.23 17.35 0.70
C ILE A 221 -16.46 18.69 0.00
N GLU A 222 -17.65 19.27 0.17
CA GLU A 222 -17.86 20.69 -0.10
C GLU A 222 -17.21 21.52 1.00
N LYS A 223 -16.32 22.43 0.61
CA LYS A 223 -15.38 23.10 1.50
C LYS A 223 -16.04 23.99 2.54
N ARG A 224 -17.17 24.63 2.22
CA ARG A 224 -17.83 25.57 3.14
C ARG A 224 -18.65 24.87 4.22
N THR A 225 -19.32 23.78 3.86
CA THR A 225 -20.27 23.06 4.72
C THR A 225 -19.65 21.81 5.34
N GLY A 226 -18.54 21.31 4.80
CA GLY A 226 -17.92 20.06 5.20
C GLY A 226 -18.72 18.81 4.77
N SER A 227 -19.73 18.98 3.92
CA SER A 227 -20.64 17.89 3.55
C SER A 227 -20.04 16.99 2.47
N PRO A 228 -20.26 15.66 2.53
CA PRO A 228 -19.80 14.73 1.51
C PRO A 228 -20.59 14.89 0.20
N ILE A 229 -19.95 14.54 -0.90
CA ILE A 229 -20.53 14.67 -2.24
C ILE A 229 -21.31 13.40 -2.59
N VAL A 230 -22.62 13.53 -2.76
CA VAL A 230 -23.55 12.43 -3.03
C VAL A 230 -24.29 12.70 -4.35
N LEU A 231 -24.16 11.80 -5.33
CA LEU A 231 -24.79 11.87 -6.66
C LEU A 231 -25.95 10.88 -6.77
N HIS A 232 -27.00 11.24 -7.51
CA HIS A 232 -28.09 10.29 -7.78
C HIS A 232 -27.73 9.35 -8.95
N GLU A 233 -28.28 8.13 -8.96
CA GLU A 233 -27.93 7.04 -9.91
C GLU A 233 -27.95 7.44 -11.40
N ALA A 234 -28.85 8.34 -11.81
CA ALA A 234 -28.93 8.83 -13.19
C ALA A 234 -27.67 9.58 -13.65
N GLU A 235 -26.97 10.23 -12.72
CA GLU A 235 -25.74 11.01 -12.98
C GLU A 235 -24.49 10.13 -12.96
N GLN A 236 -24.55 8.96 -12.31
CA GLN A 236 -23.46 7.99 -12.29
C GLN A 236 -23.32 7.20 -13.59
N SER A 237 -24.42 7.03 -14.34
CA SER A 237 -24.47 6.28 -15.61
C SER A 237 -23.88 7.01 -16.82
N ARG A 238 -23.53 8.30 -16.68
CA ARG A 238 -22.94 9.16 -17.72
C ARG A 238 -21.41 9.31 -17.58
N ALA A 239 -20.78 8.58 -16.65
CA ALA A 239 -19.36 8.66 -16.29
C ALA A 239 -18.59 7.36 -16.47
#